data_AF-A0A933D908-F1
#
_entry.id   AF-A0A933D908-F1
#
_cell.length_a   1.000
_cell.length_b   1.000
_cell.length_c   1.000
_cell.angle_alpha   90.00
_cell.angle_beta   90.00
_cell.angle_gamma   90.00
#
_symmetry.space_group_name_H-M   'P 1'
#
loop_
_entity.id
_entity.type
_entity.pdbx_description
1 polymer ?
#
loop_
_entity_poly.entity_id
_entity_poly.type
_entity_poly.pdbx_seq_one_letter_code
_entity_poly.pdbx_strand_id
1 'polypeptide(L)'
;MGVGLFIALQLVYNWVRFGNIFETGYEVAYKYHISLGPIYSFYRKFVPEGFPHFALLDLRNIPLHLATLFFMPPDFLPQPPYLRPSPYGMSILLTSPLLLFVKRAPLKLALVRSIWLAIGLIALPNFLHFTQGWVQFGYRFALDFMPFLILLLAIVIRKITRIHLLLFIWSVLVNYWGIWWGIKLGW
;
A
#
# COMPACT_ATOMS: atom_id res chain seq x y z
N MET A 1 -2.92 25.25 19.59
CA MET A 1 -3.32 24.69 20.90
C MET A 1 -4.09 23.36 20.81
N GLY A 2 -4.76 23.01 19.69
CA GLY A 2 -5.54 21.76 19.61
C GLY A 2 -4.74 20.45 19.61
N VAL A 3 -3.54 20.42 19.00
CA VAL A 3 -2.78 19.17 18.82
C VAL A 3 -2.18 18.63 20.12
N GLY A 4 -1.85 19.52 21.07
CA GLY A 4 -1.19 19.14 22.33
C GLY A 4 -2.03 18.18 23.18
N LEU A 5 -3.36 18.37 23.20
CA LEU A 5 -4.27 17.47 23.91
C LEU A 5 -4.23 16.05 23.30
N PHE A 6 -4.27 15.94 21.97
CA PHE A 6 -4.23 14.64 21.29
C PHE A 6 -2.88 13.94 21.48
N ILE A 7 -1.78 14.69 21.44
CA ILE A 7 -0.45 14.15 21.74
C ILE A 7 -0.42 13.64 23.19
N ALA A 8 -0.87 14.43 24.16
CA ALA A 8 -0.89 14.02 25.56
C ALA A 8 -1.73 12.75 25.79
N LEU A 9 -2.93 12.69 25.20
CA LEU A 9 -3.79 11.50 25.25
C LEU A 9 -3.11 10.29 24.61
N GLN A 10 -2.42 10.46 23.48
CA GLN A 10 -1.68 9.39 22.83
C GLN A 10 -0.53 8.87 23.69
N LEU A 11 0.23 9.76 24.34
CA LEU A 11 1.34 9.37 25.22
C LEU A 11 0.83 8.61 26.45
N VAL A 12 -0.26 9.07 27.07
CA VAL A 12 -0.91 8.37 28.19
C VAL A 12 -1.42 7.00 27.73
N TYR A 13 -2.07 6.92 26.57
CA TYR A 13 -2.54 5.66 26.01
C TYR A 13 -1.38 4.67 25.77
N ASN A 14 -0.26 5.14 25.19
CA ASN A 14 0.93 4.33 24.99
C ASN A 14 1.52 3.82 26.32
N TRP A 15 1.57 4.68 27.34
CA TRP A 15 2.02 4.28 28.67
C TRP A 15 1.12 3.22 29.31
N VAL A 16 -0.20 3.38 29.24
CA VAL A 16 -1.15 2.39 29.76
C VAL A 16 -1.00 1.04 29.06
N ARG A 17 -0.75 1.03 27.75
CA ARG A 17 -0.71 -0.19 26.94
C ARG A 17 0.63 -0.91 26.96
N PHE A 18 1.74 -0.16 27.02
CA PHE A 18 3.10 -0.67 26.82
C PHE A 18 4.05 -0.35 27.97
N GLY A 19 3.63 0.44 28.96
CA GLY A 19 4.50 0.95 30.03
C GLY A 19 5.49 2.02 29.58
N ASN A 20 5.46 2.43 28.30
CA ASN A 20 6.37 3.39 27.70
C ASN A 20 5.59 4.38 26.82
N ILE A 21 5.73 5.68 27.09
CA ILE A 21 5.05 6.75 26.35
C ILE A 21 5.45 6.83 24.86
N PHE A 22 6.65 6.38 24.51
CA PHE A 22 7.19 6.42 23.15
C PHE A 22 6.99 5.11 22.38
N GLU A 23 6.56 4.03 23.04
CA GLU A 23 6.21 2.79 22.35
C GLU A 23 4.83 2.95 21.70
N THR A 24 4.79 2.78 20.38
CA THR A 24 3.58 2.96 19.57
C THR A 24 2.90 1.63 19.25
N GLY A 25 3.57 0.51 19.53
CA GLY A 25 3.17 -0.84 19.17
C GLY A 25 3.70 -1.30 17.82
N TYR A 26 4.33 -0.43 17.03
CA TYR A 26 4.91 -0.80 15.73
C TYR A 26 6.08 -1.77 15.89
N GLU A 27 6.94 -1.58 16.91
CA GLU A 27 8.05 -2.49 17.16
C GLU A 27 7.55 -3.86 17.64
N VAL A 28 6.50 -3.87 18.47
CA VAL A 28 5.82 -5.09 18.92
C VAL A 28 5.22 -5.83 17.73
N ALA A 29 4.49 -5.12 16.85
CA ALA A 29 3.91 -5.71 15.64
C ALA A 29 4.99 -6.25 14.70
N TYR A 30 6.08 -5.52 14.51
CA TYR A 30 7.22 -5.96 13.71
C TYR A 30 7.83 -7.26 14.26
N LYS A 31 8.16 -7.30 15.56
CA LYS A 31 8.71 -8.49 16.22
C LYS A 31 7.78 -9.70 16.09
N TYR A 32 6.49 -9.47 16.22
CA TYR A 32 5.48 -10.51 16.00
C TYR A 32 5.50 -11.02 14.55
N HIS A 33 5.48 -10.14 13.55
CA HIS A 33 5.44 -10.54 12.13
C HIS A 33 6.69 -11.29 11.68
N ILE A 34 7.88 -10.87 12.13
CA ILE A 34 9.13 -11.59 11.80
C ILE A 34 9.20 -12.95 12.48
N SER A 35 8.54 -13.14 13.63
CA SER A 35 8.47 -14.43 14.34
C SER A 35 7.55 -15.45 13.65
N LEU A 36 6.57 -14.99 12.87
CA LEU A 36 5.64 -15.85 12.11
C LEU A 36 6.24 -16.42 10.82
N GLY A 37 7.49 -16.10 10.49
CA GLY A 37 8.22 -16.67 9.35
C GLY A 37 8.08 -15.88 8.05
N PRO A 38 7.98 -16.54 6.87
CA PRO A 38 8.14 -15.92 5.54
C PRO A 38 6.95 -15.05 5.08
N ILE A 39 6.05 -14.70 5.98
CA ILE A 39 4.71 -14.22 5.63
C ILE A 39 4.68 -12.70 5.40
N TYR A 40 5.62 -11.94 5.99
CA TYR A 40 5.55 -10.48 5.95
C TYR A 40 5.96 -9.84 4.61
N SER A 41 6.66 -10.57 3.74
CA SER A 41 7.05 -10.07 2.42
C SER A 41 7.28 -11.19 1.40
N PHE A 42 6.95 -10.92 0.15
CA PHE A 42 7.13 -11.87 -0.95
C PHE A 42 8.61 -12.24 -1.17
N TYR A 43 9.57 -11.35 -0.84
CA TYR A 43 11.01 -11.66 -1.01
C TYR A 43 11.45 -12.82 -0.12
N ARG A 44 10.76 -13.03 1.02
CA ARG A 44 11.05 -14.13 1.95
C ARG A 44 10.83 -15.52 1.34
N LYS A 45 10.08 -15.60 0.23
CA LYS A 45 9.95 -16.86 -0.54
C LYS A 45 11.21 -17.24 -1.30
N PHE A 46 12.11 -16.29 -1.55
CA PHE A 46 13.26 -16.46 -2.44
C PHE A 46 14.61 -16.43 -1.71
N VAL A 47 14.62 -16.12 -0.41
CA VAL A 47 15.84 -16.12 0.42
C VAL A 47 15.85 -17.31 1.38
N PRO A 48 17.03 -17.85 1.74
CA PRO A 48 17.13 -18.94 2.72
C PRO A 48 16.54 -18.56 4.09
N GLU A 49 16.08 -19.55 4.86
CA GLU A 49 15.42 -19.32 6.16
C GLU A 49 16.28 -18.53 7.17
N GLY A 50 17.62 -18.66 7.11
CA GLY A 50 18.56 -17.91 7.94
C GLY A 50 18.95 -16.52 7.44
N PHE A 51 18.39 -16.05 6.32
CA PHE A 51 18.71 -14.71 5.82
C PHE A 51 18.21 -13.64 6.80
N PRO A 52 19.02 -12.61 7.16
CA PRO A 52 18.62 -11.59 8.12
C PRO A 52 17.34 -10.85 7.72
N HIS A 53 16.50 -10.56 8.71
CA HIS A 53 15.34 -9.69 8.51
C HIS A 53 15.79 -8.24 8.29
N PHE A 54 15.10 -7.53 7.42
CA PHE A 54 15.29 -6.09 7.29
C PHE A 54 14.72 -5.39 8.51
N ALA A 55 15.28 -4.22 8.86
CA ALA A 55 14.77 -3.40 9.95
C ALA A 55 13.33 -2.94 9.66
N LEU A 56 12.62 -2.46 10.70
CA LEU A 56 11.25 -1.94 10.58
C LEU A 56 11.12 -0.93 9.43
N LEU A 57 12.09 -0.02 9.34
CA LEU A 57 12.28 0.93 8.24
C LEU A 57 13.66 0.69 7.62
N ASP A 58 13.70 0.28 6.36
CA ASP A 58 14.93 -0.12 5.66
C ASP A 58 14.87 0.30 4.19
N LEU A 59 15.95 0.90 3.68
CA LEU A 59 16.06 1.36 2.29
C LEU A 59 15.91 0.21 1.29
N ARG A 60 16.28 -1.01 1.68
CA ARG A 60 16.18 -2.20 0.83
C ARG A 60 14.73 -2.60 0.52
N ASN A 61 13.75 -2.09 1.27
CA ASN A 61 12.33 -2.32 1.01
C ASN A 61 11.81 -1.51 -0.19
N ILE A 62 12.43 -0.38 -0.54
CA ILE A 62 11.98 0.49 -1.64
C ILE A 62 11.74 -0.29 -2.94
N PRO A 63 12.71 -1.07 -3.47
CA PRO A 63 12.47 -1.85 -4.69
C PRO A 63 11.33 -2.87 -4.54
N LEU A 64 11.13 -3.44 -3.35
CA LEU A 64 10.04 -4.40 -3.09
C LEU A 64 8.68 -3.72 -3.14
N HIS A 65 8.55 -2.53 -2.55
CA HIS A 65 7.34 -1.73 -2.63
C HIS A 65 7.05 -1.25 -4.04
N LEU A 66 8.07 -0.81 -4.80
CA LEU A 66 7.89 -0.42 -6.19
C LEU A 66 7.48 -1.61 -7.07
N ALA A 67 8.09 -2.78 -6.86
CA ALA A 67 7.67 -4.01 -7.52
C ALA A 67 6.22 -4.37 -7.19
N THR A 68 5.82 -4.22 -5.93
CA THR A 68 4.44 -4.49 -5.48
C THR A 68 3.45 -3.51 -6.10
N LEU A 69 3.76 -2.22 -6.04
CA LEU A 69 2.93 -1.13 -6.53
C LEU A 69 2.70 -1.20 -8.05
N PHE A 70 3.72 -1.51 -8.84
CA PHE A 70 3.63 -1.44 -10.30
C PHE A 70 3.42 -2.79 -10.99
N PHE A 71 3.96 -3.88 -10.45
CA PHE A 71 4.12 -5.12 -11.21
C PHE A 71 3.52 -6.37 -10.56
N MET A 72 3.14 -6.34 -9.28
CA MET A 72 2.68 -7.55 -8.60
C MET A 72 1.38 -8.10 -9.21
N PRO A 73 1.39 -9.32 -9.75
CA PRO A 73 0.23 -9.97 -10.32
C PRO A 73 -0.61 -10.66 -9.24
N PRO A 74 -1.80 -11.17 -9.59
CA PRO A 74 -2.45 -12.21 -8.79
C PRO A 74 -1.60 -13.49 -8.74
N ASP A 75 -1.84 -14.32 -7.73
CA ASP A 75 -1.34 -15.69 -7.67
C ASP A 75 -2.09 -16.57 -8.68
N PHE A 76 -1.35 -17.46 -9.35
CA PHE A 76 -1.92 -18.46 -10.25
C PHE A 76 -2.10 -19.78 -9.50
N LEU A 77 -3.32 -20.33 -9.55
CA LEU A 77 -3.66 -21.61 -8.93
C LEU A 77 -3.74 -22.72 -9.99
N PRO A 78 -3.34 -23.96 -9.65
CA PRO A 78 -3.43 -25.10 -10.57
C PRO A 78 -4.87 -25.55 -10.83
N GLN A 79 -5.82 -25.14 -9.99
CA GLN A 79 -7.23 -25.50 -10.07
C GLN A 79 -8.13 -24.26 -9.98
N PRO A 80 -9.38 -24.33 -10.48
CA PRO A 80 -10.32 -23.23 -10.37
C PRO A 80 -10.60 -22.82 -8.91
N PRO A 81 -10.79 -21.51 -8.63
CA PRO A 81 -10.61 -20.37 -9.53
C PRO A 81 -9.12 -20.05 -9.76
N TYR A 82 -8.65 -20.17 -11.01
CA TYR A 82 -7.23 -20.13 -11.40
C TYR A 82 -6.44 -18.88 -10.99
N LEU A 83 -7.13 -17.79 -10.63
CA LEU A 83 -6.52 -16.54 -10.19
C LEU A 83 -6.97 -16.24 -8.77
N ARG A 84 -6.01 -16.04 -7.88
CA ARG A 84 -6.20 -15.62 -6.49
C ARG A 84 -5.50 -14.28 -6.24
N PRO A 85 -6.08 -13.35 -5.46
CA PRO A 85 -5.36 -12.16 -5.08
C PRO A 85 -4.07 -12.52 -4.33
N SER A 86 -2.99 -11.79 -4.58
CA SER A 86 -1.72 -12.07 -3.91
C SER A 86 -1.75 -11.54 -2.47
N PRO A 87 -1.40 -12.34 -1.45
CA PRO A 87 -1.44 -11.91 -0.05
C PRO A 87 -0.41 -10.81 0.29
N TYR A 88 0.55 -10.57 -0.61
CA TYR A 88 1.58 -9.54 -0.49
C TYR A 88 1.19 -8.21 -1.14
N GLY A 89 -0.03 -8.13 -1.68
CA GLY A 89 -0.58 -6.97 -2.38
C GLY A 89 -0.66 -7.18 -3.89
N MET A 90 -1.27 -6.24 -4.60
CA MET A 90 -1.40 -6.28 -6.05
C MET A 90 -1.14 -4.91 -6.66
N SER A 91 -0.63 -4.92 -7.89
CA SER A 91 -0.32 -3.71 -8.65
C SER A 91 -1.50 -2.74 -8.68
N ILE A 92 -1.21 -1.47 -8.41
CA ILE A 92 -2.17 -0.37 -8.52
C ILE A 92 -2.59 -0.15 -9.98
N LEU A 93 -1.76 -0.57 -10.95
CA LEU A 93 -2.08 -0.50 -12.36
C LEU A 93 -3.14 -1.55 -12.75
N LEU A 94 -3.21 -2.66 -12.02
CA LEU A 94 -4.24 -3.68 -12.21
C LEU A 94 -5.53 -3.29 -11.48
N THR A 95 -5.41 -2.83 -10.23
CA THR A 95 -6.56 -2.54 -9.36
C THR A 95 -7.17 -1.15 -9.60
N SER A 96 -6.43 -0.21 -10.19
CA SER A 96 -6.85 1.17 -10.45
C SER A 96 -6.12 1.80 -11.65
N PRO A 97 -6.20 1.22 -12.87
CA PRO A 97 -5.47 1.67 -14.05
C PRO A 97 -5.72 3.13 -14.46
N LEU A 98 -6.83 3.74 -14.03
CA LEU A 98 -7.10 5.16 -14.29
C LEU A 98 -5.97 6.07 -13.77
N LEU A 99 -5.27 5.64 -12.72
CA LEU A 99 -4.12 6.35 -12.14
C LEU A 99 -2.94 6.50 -13.11
N LEU A 100 -2.88 5.75 -14.21
CA LEU A 100 -1.90 5.96 -15.27
C LEU A 100 -1.96 7.37 -15.88
N PHE A 101 -3.10 8.06 -15.78
CA PHE A 101 -3.26 9.41 -16.29
C PHE A 101 -2.60 10.47 -15.41
N VAL A 102 -2.31 10.17 -14.14
CA VAL A 102 -1.66 11.09 -13.20
C VAL A 102 -0.31 11.61 -13.74
N LYS A 103 0.41 10.80 -14.52
CA LYS A 103 1.67 11.20 -15.17
C LYS A 103 1.54 12.36 -16.15
N ARG A 104 0.32 12.67 -16.61
CA ARG A 104 0.02 13.80 -17.51
C ARG A 104 -0.20 15.11 -16.77
N ALA A 105 -0.14 15.11 -15.42
CA ALA A 105 -0.32 16.32 -14.64
C ALA A 105 0.79 17.35 -14.96
N PRO A 106 0.44 18.61 -15.27
CA PRO A 106 1.39 19.60 -15.76
C PRO A 106 2.30 20.12 -14.65
N LEU A 107 3.55 19.65 -14.60
CA LEU A 107 4.56 20.02 -13.59
C LEU A 107 4.89 21.52 -13.53
N LYS A 108 4.54 22.29 -14.58
CA LYS A 108 4.68 23.76 -14.56
C LYS A 108 3.85 24.41 -13.44
N LEU A 109 2.71 23.82 -13.07
CA LEU A 109 1.86 24.33 -12.00
C LEU A 109 2.52 24.06 -10.64
N ALA A 110 2.69 25.11 -9.83
CA ALA A 110 3.23 24.99 -8.48
C ALA A 110 2.40 24.02 -7.63
N LEU A 111 1.06 24.08 -7.74
CA LEU A 111 0.15 23.15 -7.09
C LEU A 111 0.46 21.68 -7.41
N VAL A 112 0.68 21.33 -8.68
CA VAL A 112 0.99 19.96 -9.09
C VAL A 112 2.31 19.48 -8.47
N ARG A 113 3.33 20.35 -8.42
CA ARG A 113 4.61 20.06 -7.76
C ARG A 113 4.43 19.83 -6.26
N SER A 114 3.64 20.66 -5.58
CA SER A 114 3.33 20.49 -4.16
C SER A 114 2.59 19.17 -3.88
N ILE A 115 1.66 18.76 -4.76
CA ILE A 115 0.96 17.48 -4.63
C ILE A 115 1.92 16.30 -4.81
N TRP A 116 2.81 16.33 -5.80
CA TRP A 116 3.84 15.29 -5.97
C TRP A 116 4.82 15.24 -4.80
N LEU A 117 5.21 16.39 -4.25
CA LEU A 117 6.03 16.45 -3.05
C LEU A 117 5.31 15.80 -1.86
N ALA A 118 4.03 16.09 -1.65
CA ALA A 118 3.24 15.45 -0.60
C ALA A 118 3.16 13.93 -0.79
N ILE A 119 2.92 13.46 -2.02
CA ILE A 119 2.95 12.02 -2.35
C ILE A 119 4.32 11.44 -1.99
N GLY A 120 5.42 12.10 -2.37
CA GLY A 120 6.78 11.64 -2.07
C GLY A 120 7.07 11.56 -0.57
N LEU A 121 6.68 12.58 0.20
CA LEU A 121 6.88 12.63 1.65
C LEU A 121 6.09 11.55 2.40
N ILE A 122 4.89 11.19 1.91
CA ILE A 122 4.07 10.11 2.48
C ILE A 122 4.57 8.74 2.02
N ALA A 123 4.89 8.61 0.73
CA ALA A 123 5.36 7.37 0.15
C ALA A 123 6.72 6.94 0.70
N LEU A 124 7.58 7.87 1.09
CA LEU A 124 8.92 7.57 1.62
C LEU A 124 8.88 6.62 2.84
N PRO A 125 8.25 6.96 3.99
CA PRO A 125 8.17 6.05 5.12
C PRO A 125 7.43 4.75 4.75
N ASN A 126 6.43 4.82 3.88
CA ASN A 126 5.70 3.64 3.39
C ASN A 126 6.58 2.68 2.61
N PHE A 127 7.50 3.18 1.80
CA PHE A 127 8.42 2.35 0.99
C PHE A 127 9.61 1.83 1.80
N LEU A 128 9.92 2.44 2.94
CA LEU A 128 10.91 1.93 3.88
C LEU A 128 10.35 0.78 4.73
N HIS A 129 9.03 0.66 4.85
CA HIS A 129 8.38 -0.29 5.72
C HIS A 129 8.74 -1.75 5.40
N PHE A 130 8.95 -2.57 6.43
CA PHE A 130 9.43 -3.96 6.27
C PHE A 130 8.48 -4.90 5.52
N THR A 131 7.17 -4.59 5.51
CA THR A 131 6.15 -5.39 4.80
C THR A 131 5.50 -4.57 3.70
N GLN A 132 5.23 -5.22 2.56
CA GLN A 132 4.54 -4.66 1.40
C GLN A 132 3.02 -4.84 1.47
N GLY A 133 2.53 -5.59 2.47
CA GLY A 133 1.13 -5.88 2.74
C GLY A 133 0.99 -7.18 3.54
N TRP A 134 -0.16 -7.37 4.20
CA TRP A 134 -0.52 -8.63 4.86
C TRP A 134 -2.01 -8.90 4.65
N VAL A 135 -2.31 -9.91 3.81
CA VAL A 135 -3.67 -10.31 3.36
C VAL A 135 -4.59 -9.10 3.15
N GLN A 136 -4.17 -8.23 2.23
CA GLN A 136 -4.90 -7.02 1.88
C GLN A 136 -4.98 -6.86 0.38
N PHE A 137 -6.20 -6.63 -0.11
CA PHE A 137 -6.44 -6.54 -1.55
C PHE A 137 -5.86 -5.23 -2.10
N GLY A 138 -5.13 -5.34 -3.23
CA GLY A 138 -4.43 -4.20 -3.81
C GLY A 138 -3.16 -3.83 -3.05
N TYR A 139 -2.64 -2.64 -3.27
CA TYR A 139 -1.46 -2.15 -2.58
C TYR A 139 -1.87 -1.17 -1.47
N ARG A 140 -2.00 -1.69 -0.23
CA ARG A 140 -2.55 -0.97 0.93
C ARG A 140 -1.86 0.37 1.19
N PHE A 141 -0.53 0.43 1.10
CA PHE A 141 0.24 1.64 1.37
C PHE A 141 -0.02 2.78 0.38
N ALA A 142 -0.63 2.51 -0.79
CA ALA A 142 -1.08 3.59 -1.67
C ALA A 142 -2.27 4.35 -1.11
N LEU A 143 -3.06 3.78 -0.19
CA LEU A 143 -4.22 4.46 0.41
C LEU A 143 -3.81 5.76 1.12
N ASP A 144 -2.63 5.79 1.73
CA ASP A 144 -2.15 6.96 2.49
C ASP A 144 -1.87 8.17 1.59
N PHE A 145 -1.47 7.94 0.34
CA PHE A 145 -1.24 9.01 -0.66
C PHE A 145 -2.29 9.03 -1.78
N MET A 146 -3.31 8.17 -1.72
CA MET A 146 -4.38 8.09 -2.72
C MET A 146 -5.17 9.40 -2.88
N PRO A 147 -5.51 10.16 -1.81
CA PRO A 147 -6.22 11.42 -1.98
C PRO A 147 -5.48 12.39 -2.90
N PHE A 148 -4.15 12.45 -2.79
CA PHE A 148 -3.31 13.29 -3.63
C PHE A 148 -3.25 12.81 -5.08
N LEU A 149 -3.25 11.49 -5.31
CA LEU A 149 -3.36 10.93 -6.67
C LEU A 149 -4.72 11.26 -7.31
N ILE A 150 -5.81 11.21 -6.53
CA ILE A 150 -7.16 11.59 -7.00
C ILE A 150 -7.20 13.08 -7.36
N LEU A 151 -6.55 13.95 -6.58
CA LEU A 151 -6.42 15.38 -6.93
C LEU A 151 -5.69 15.57 -8.28
N LEU A 152 -4.60 14.83 -8.52
CA LEU A 152 -3.90 14.88 -9.81
C LEU A 152 -4.78 14.36 -10.96
N LEU A 153 -5.56 13.29 -10.75
CA LEU A 153 -6.52 12.83 -11.74
C LEU A 153 -7.57 13.89 -12.06
N ALA A 154 -8.12 14.58 -11.07
CA ALA A 154 -9.10 15.65 -11.27
C ALA A 154 -8.52 16.84 -12.04
N ILE A 155 -7.22 17.13 -11.88
CA ILE A 155 -6.52 18.16 -12.66
C ILE A 155 -6.38 17.73 -14.13
N VAL A 156 -6.04 16.46 -14.38
CA VAL A 156 -5.77 15.90 -15.71
C VAL A 156 -7.06 15.62 -16.50
N ILE A 157 -8.05 14.98 -15.89
CA ILE A 157 -9.27 14.52 -16.56
C ILE A 157 -10.33 15.62 -16.45
N ARG A 158 -10.34 16.53 -17.43
CA ARG A 158 -11.38 17.59 -17.52
C ARG A 158 -12.63 17.17 -18.29
N LYS A 159 -12.50 16.17 -19.17
CA LYS A 159 -13.60 15.57 -19.93
C LYS A 159 -13.46 14.06 -19.86
N ILE A 160 -14.53 13.38 -19.45
CA ILE A 160 -14.57 11.92 -19.40
C ILE A 160 -14.68 11.40 -20.84
N THR A 161 -13.90 10.37 -21.15
CA THR A 161 -13.90 9.71 -22.45
C THR A 161 -14.24 8.24 -22.25
N ARG A 162 -14.52 7.52 -23.34
CA ARG A 162 -14.79 6.07 -23.29
C ARG A 162 -13.63 5.30 -22.63
N ILE A 163 -12.38 5.70 -22.88
CA ILE A 163 -11.21 5.06 -22.25
C ILE A 163 -11.24 5.25 -20.73
N HIS A 164 -11.51 6.46 -20.24
CA HIS A 164 -11.60 6.70 -18.79
C HIS A 164 -12.69 5.83 -18.15
N LEU A 165 -13.86 5.74 -18.80
CA LEU A 165 -14.97 4.92 -18.32
C LEU A 165 -14.62 3.42 -18.31
N LEU A 166 -13.98 2.90 -19.37
CA LEU A 166 -13.56 1.51 -19.45
C LEU A 166 -12.56 1.15 -18.34
N LEU A 167 -11.56 2.00 -18.08
CA LEU A 167 -10.58 1.79 -17.01
C LEU A 167 -11.21 1.89 -15.62
N PHE A 168 -12.21 2.75 -15.44
CA PHE A 168 -12.97 2.84 -14.21
C PHE A 168 -13.80 1.57 -13.97
N ILE A 169 -14.55 1.11 -14.98
CA ILE A 169 -15.33 -0.13 -14.92
C ILE A 169 -14.41 -1.32 -14.62
N TRP A 170 -13.24 -1.40 -15.28
CA TRP A 170 -12.23 -2.40 -14.97
C TRP A 170 -11.82 -2.38 -13.50
N SER A 171 -11.55 -1.19 -12.95
CA SER A 171 -11.20 -1.03 -11.53
C SER A 171 -12.30 -1.59 -10.63
N VAL A 172 -13.58 -1.29 -10.92
CA VAL A 172 -14.73 -1.81 -10.17
C VAL A 172 -14.78 -3.35 -10.24
N LEU A 173 -14.63 -3.93 -11.42
CA LEU A 173 -14.67 -5.39 -11.61
C LEU A 173 -13.54 -6.11 -10.85
N VAL A 174 -12.31 -5.57 -10.91
CA VAL A 174 -11.16 -6.15 -10.22
C VAL A 174 -11.33 -6.05 -8.69
N ASN A 175 -11.83 -4.93 -8.18
CA ASN A 175 -12.10 -4.79 -6.74
C ASN A 175 -13.25 -5.70 -6.29
N TYR A 176 -14.30 -5.83 -7.09
CA TYR A 176 -15.38 -6.78 -6.82
C TYR A 176 -14.87 -8.23 -6.77
N TRP A 177 -13.99 -8.61 -7.70
CA TRP A 177 -13.32 -9.92 -7.69
C TRP A 177 -12.51 -10.15 -6.40
N GLY A 178 -11.79 -9.13 -5.92
CA GLY A 178 -11.10 -9.15 -4.62
C GLY A 178 -12.05 -9.38 -3.43
N ILE A 179 -13.17 -8.65 -3.40
CA ILE A 179 -14.22 -8.81 -2.38
C ILE A 179 -14.80 -10.22 -2.40
N TRP A 180 -15.10 -10.75 -3.60
CA TRP A 180 -15.63 -12.09 -3.75
C TRP A 180 -14.69 -13.14 -3.17
N TRP A 181 -13.38 -13.03 -3.42
CA TRP A 181 -12.36 -13.90 -2.83
C TRP A 181 -12.35 -13.81 -1.29
N GLY A 182 -12.34 -12.60 -0.73
CA GLY A 182 -12.34 -12.40 0.72
C GLY A 182 -13.60 -12.98 1.40
N ILE A 183 -14.78 -12.75 0.83
CA ILE A 183 -16.06 -13.16 1.45
C ILE A 183 -16.37 -14.64 1.22
N LYS A 184 -16.11 -15.18 0.02
CA LYS A 184 -16.58 -16.53 -0.36
C LYS A 184 -15.51 -17.60 -0.20
N LEU A 185 -14.24 -17.24 -0.33
CA LEU A 185 -13.14 -18.20 -0.35
C LEU A 185 -12.18 -18.04 0.82
N GLY A 186 -12.47 -17.11 1.75
CA GLY A 186 -11.68 -16.89 2.95
C GLY A 186 -10.25 -16.47 2.64
N TRP A 187 -10.07 -15.69 1.57
CA TRP A 187 -8.78 -15.10 1.22
C TRP A 187 -8.35 -14.07 2.24
#